data_AF-A0A2W5YGW6-F1
#
_entry.id   AF-A0A2W5YGW6-F1
#
_cell.length_a   1.000
_cell.length_b   1.000
_cell.length_c   1.000
_cell.angle_alpha   90.00
_cell.angle_beta   90.00
_cell.angle_gamma   90.00
#
_symmetry.space_group_name_H-M   'P 1'
#
loop_
_entity.id
_entity.type
_entity.pdbx_description
1 polymer ?
#
loop_
_entity_poly.entity_id
_entity_poly.type
_entity_poly.pdbx_seq_one_letter_code
_entity_poly.pdbx_strand_id
1 'polypeptide(L)'
;FKGAGGIDLLTRLLAPVLGPLHFPPDLLPLALMRPLSGSATLALLTDIVHRLGPDNIVSLMAATIYGSTETTFYVAAVYFGSVGIKQTRHAIPAGLLADAVGVIASIVICRAVL
;
A
#
# COMPACT_ATOMS: atom_id res chain seq x y z
N PHE A 1 -2.97 -16.99 -1.82
CA PHE A 1 -3.18 -15.91 -0.83
C PHE A 1 -4.62 -15.40 -0.80
N LYS A 2 -5.22 -14.86 -1.89
CA LYS A 2 -6.64 -14.46 -1.90
C LYS A 2 -7.62 -15.62 -1.60
N GLY A 3 -7.36 -16.82 -2.13
CA GLY A 3 -8.18 -18.01 -1.86
C GLY A 3 -7.88 -18.78 -0.56
N ALA A 4 -6.89 -18.34 0.24
CA ALA A 4 -6.46 -19.06 1.45
C ALA A 4 -6.98 -18.43 2.76
N GLY A 5 -7.89 -17.44 2.68
CA GLY A 5 -8.47 -16.75 3.86
C GLY A 5 -7.51 -15.85 4.64
N GLY A 6 -6.21 -15.82 4.32
CA GLY A 6 -5.21 -15.00 5.03
C GLY A 6 -5.47 -13.50 4.95
N ILE A 7 -5.97 -13.01 3.80
CA ILE A 7 -6.36 -11.60 3.65
C ILE A 7 -7.61 -11.27 4.46
N ASP A 8 -8.57 -12.19 4.55
CA ASP A 8 -9.76 -12.01 5.40
C ASP A 8 -9.38 -12.00 6.88
N LEU A 9 -8.46 -12.87 7.29
CA LEU A 9 -7.94 -12.90 8.66
C LEU A 9 -7.23 -11.58 9.00
N LEU A 10 -6.36 -11.08 8.11
CA LEU A 10 -5.67 -9.80 8.30
C LEU A 10 -6.63 -8.62 8.31
N THR A 11 -7.64 -8.64 7.42
CA THR A 11 -8.70 -7.61 7.40
C THR A 11 -9.46 -7.60 8.71
N ARG A 12 -9.80 -8.77 9.27
CA ARG A 12 -10.48 -8.89 10.57
C ARG A 12 -9.60 -8.41 11.72
N LEU A 13 -8.31 -8.74 11.69
CA LEU A 13 -7.34 -8.29 12.71
C LEU A 13 -7.19 -6.77 12.71
N LEU A 14 -7.15 -6.16 11.51
CA LEU A 14 -6.97 -4.73 11.31
C LEU A 14 -8.29 -3.95 11.28
N ALA A 15 -9.43 -4.63 11.39
CA ALA A 15 -10.77 -4.05 11.39
C ALA A 15 -10.96 -2.83 12.31
N PRO A 16 -10.44 -2.76 13.55
CA PRO A 16 -10.63 -1.57 14.38
C PRO A 16 -9.98 -0.31 13.80
N VAL A 17 -8.92 -0.46 13.00
CA VAL A 17 -8.22 0.65 12.34
C VAL A 17 -8.80 0.92 10.95
N LEU A 18 -9.11 -0.14 10.21
CA LEU A 18 -9.59 -0.09 8.83
C LEU A 18 -11.09 0.25 8.71
N GLY A 19 -11.88 -0.11 9.71
CA GLY A 19 -13.33 0.08 9.76
C GLY A 19 -13.76 1.56 9.70
N PRO A 20 -13.21 2.45 10.55
CA PRO A 20 -13.49 3.89 10.48
C PRO A 20 -13.14 4.52 9.12
N LEU A 21 -12.08 4.02 8.47
CA LEU A 21 -11.65 4.45 7.14
C LEU A 21 -12.48 3.82 6.01
N HIS A 22 -13.36 2.88 6.34
CA HIS A 22 -14.06 1.98 5.41
C HIS A 22 -13.10 1.42 4.34
N PHE A 23 -11.91 1.02 4.76
CA PHE A 23 -10.84 0.63 3.86
C PHE A 23 -11.28 -0.53 2.94
N PRO A 24 -11.18 -0.39 1.60
CA PRO A 24 -11.53 -1.47 0.69
C PRO A 24 -10.59 -2.68 0.86
N PRO A 25 -11.09 -3.89 1.12
CA PRO A 25 -10.25 -5.06 1.41
C PRO A 25 -9.36 -5.47 0.22
N ASP A 26 -9.78 -5.18 -1.01
CA ASP A 26 -8.97 -5.37 -2.23
C ASP A 26 -7.64 -4.60 -2.20
N LEU A 27 -7.55 -3.51 -1.44
CA LEU A 27 -6.35 -2.69 -1.32
C LEU A 27 -5.38 -3.21 -0.25
N LEU A 28 -5.79 -4.15 0.61
CA LEU A 28 -4.96 -4.61 1.72
C LEU A 28 -3.68 -5.31 1.25
N PRO A 29 -3.73 -6.24 0.27
CA PRO A 29 -2.52 -6.85 -0.27
C PRO A 29 -1.60 -5.82 -0.93
N LEU A 30 -2.18 -4.80 -1.58
CA LEU A 30 -1.44 -3.73 -2.25
C LEU A 30 -0.70 -2.86 -1.24
N ALA A 31 -1.39 -2.41 -0.18
CA ALA A 31 -0.80 -1.61 0.89
C ALA A 31 0.33 -2.35 1.63
N LEU A 32 0.20 -3.67 1.84
CA LEU A 32 1.24 -4.48 2.48
C LEU A 32 2.44 -4.75 1.57
N MET A 33 2.22 -4.93 0.26
CA MET A 33 3.29 -5.17 -0.69
C MET A 33 4.06 -3.91 -1.06
N ARG A 34 3.43 -2.74 -0.95
CA ARG A 34 4.00 -1.48 -1.43
C ARG A 34 5.38 -1.16 -0.86
N PRO A 35 5.62 -1.21 0.46
CA PRO A 35 6.94 -0.92 1.01
C PRO A 35 8.03 -1.94 0.61
N LEU A 36 7.63 -3.12 0.13
CA LEU A 36 8.52 -4.24 -0.17
C LEU A 36 8.91 -4.29 -1.66
N SER A 37 7.95 -4.06 -2.57
CA SER A 37 8.18 -4.26 -4.01
C SER A 37 7.26 -3.44 -4.89
N GLY A 38 7.85 -2.69 -5.82
CA GLY A 38 7.12 -1.90 -6.80
C GLY A 38 6.46 -2.77 -7.86
N SER A 39 7.17 -3.77 -8.38
CA SER A 39 6.66 -4.66 -9.43
C SER A 39 5.54 -5.57 -8.95
N ALA A 40 5.62 -6.10 -7.71
CA ALA A 40 4.52 -6.88 -7.13
C ALA A 40 3.27 -6.01 -6.91
N THR A 41 3.45 -4.78 -6.44
CA THR A 41 2.36 -3.83 -6.26
C THR A 41 1.72 -3.44 -7.59
N LEU A 42 2.52 -3.26 -8.65
CA LEU A 42 2.03 -2.97 -9.99
C LEU A 42 1.17 -4.13 -10.52
N ALA A 43 1.60 -5.38 -10.33
CA ALA A 43 0.80 -6.54 -10.71
C ALA A 43 -0.55 -6.58 -9.97
N LEU A 44 -0.58 -6.22 -8.69
CA LEU A 44 -1.82 -6.12 -7.89
C LEU A 44 -2.73 -4.99 -8.38
N LEU A 45 -2.16 -3.81 -8.70
CA LEU A 45 -2.91 -2.70 -9.28
C LEU A 45 -3.56 -3.12 -10.61
N THR A 46 -2.78 -3.71 -11.50
CA THR A 46 -3.27 -4.18 -12.81
C THR A 46 -4.36 -5.23 -12.65
N ASP A 47 -4.24 -6.16 -11.70
CA ASP A 47 -5.30 -7.12 -11.36
C ASP A 47 -6.58 -6.44 -10.84
N ILE A 48 -6.47 -5.40 -10.01
CA ILE A 48 -7.62 -4.62 -9.54
C ILE A 48 -8.31 -3.91 -10.70
N VAL A 49 -7.54 -3.21 -11.55
CA VAL A 49 -8.06 -2.47 -12.70
C VAL A 49 -8.75 -3.41 -13.69
N HIS A 50 -8.18 -4.58 -13.97
CA HIS A 50 -8.82 -5.58 -14.84
C HIS A 50 -10.13 -6.12 -14.27
N ARG A 51 -10.21 -6.33 -12.95
CA ARG A 51 -11.41 -6.89 -12.30
C ARG A 51 -12.53 -5.86 -12.13
N LEU A 52 -12.20 -4.63 -11.76
CA LEU A 52 -13.18 -3.62 -11.35
C LEU A 52 -13.42 -2.54 -12.42
N GLY A 53 -12.54 -2.44 -13.41
CA GLY A 53 -12.53 -1.36 -14.41
C GLY A 53 -11.71 -0.15 -13.94
N PRO A 54 -11.18 0.66 -14.88
CA PRO A 54 -10.32 1.80 -14.57
C PRO A 54 -11.06 2.95 -13.85
N ASP A 55 -12.35 3.13 -14.13
CA ASP A 55 -13.17 4.21 -13.54
C ASP A 55 -13.70 3.88 -12.14
N ASN A 56 -13.46 2.65 -11.65
CA ASN A 56 -13.91 2.24 -10.33
C ASN A 56 -13.11 2.97 -9.23
N ILE A 57 -13.81 3.48 -8.21
CA ILE A 57 -13.18 4.20 -7.10
C ILE A 57 -12.07 3.39 -6.41
N VAL A 58 -12.20 2.06 -6.31
CA VAL A 58 -11.16 1.19 -5.73
C VAL A 58 -9.94 1.09 -6.64
N SER A 59 -10.13 1.04 -7.95
CA SER A 59 -9.04 1.09 -8.94
C SER A 59 -8.31 2.42 -8.88
N LEU A 60 -9.04 3.53 -8.75
CA LEU A 60 -8.47 4.86 -8.61
C LEU A 60 -7.69 4.99 -7.29
N MET A 61 -8.25 4.52 -6.16
CA MET A 61 -7.52 4.45 -4.89
C MET A 61 -6.24 3.61 -5.01
N ALA A 62 -6.31 2.44 -5.65
CA ALA A 62 -5.14 1.59 -5.89
C ALA A 62 -4.05 2.32 -6.69
N ALA A 63 -4.45 3.06 -7.73
CA ALA A 63 -3.54 3.84 -8.56
C ALA A 63 -2.90 5.01 -7.78
N THR A 64 -3.70 5.70 -6.96
CA THR A 64 -3.20 6.80 -6.11
C THR A 64 -2.22 6.28 -5.04
N ILE A 65 -2.51 5.13 -4.41
CA ILE A 65 -1.57 4.47 -3.49
C ILE A 65 -0.27 4.17 -4.23
N TYR A 66 -0.35 3.53 -5.39
CA TYR A 66 0.82 3.15 -6.18
C TYR A 66 1.69 4.36 -6.56
N GLY A 67 1.06 5.49 -6.92
CA GLY A 67 1.75 6.71 -7.32
C GLY A 67 2.27 7.58 -6.18
N SER A 68 1.72 7.47 -4.97
CA SER A 68 1.98 8.42 -3.85
C SER A 68 2.86 7.85 -2.73
N THR A 69 3.32 6.61 -2.87
CA THR A 69 4.09 5.90 -1.84
C THR A 69 5.33 5.27 -2.45
N GLU A 70 6.26 4.81 -1.62
CA GLU A 70 7.55 4.26 -2.08
C GLU A 70 7.72 2.78 -1.73
N THR A 71 8.80 2.22 -2.25
CA THR A 71 9.24 0.87 -1.88
C THR A 71 10.25 0.95 -0.72
N THR A 72 9.81 1.42 0.45
CA THR A 72 10.68 1.80 1.59
C THR A 72 11.81 0.82 1.89
N PHE A 73 11.57 -0.49 1.92
CA PHE A 73 12.63 -1.47 2.21
C PHE A 73 13.62 -1.64 1.05
N TYR A 74 13.12 -1.61 -0.19
CA TYR A 74 13.97 -1.67 -1.38
C TYR A 74 14.82 -0.40 -1.51
N VAL A 75 14.20 0.77 -1.35
CA VAL A 75 14.90 2.07 -1.33
C VAL A 75 15.94 2.08 -0.21
N ALA A 76 15.60 1.64 1.01
CA ALA A 76 16.58 1.55 2.08
C ALA A 76 17.75 0.63 1.70
N ALA A 77 17.49 -0.57 1.17
CA ALA A 77 18.55 -1.51 0.79
C ALA A 77 19.47 -0.96 -0.32
N VAL A 78 18.90 -0.38 -1.37
CA VAL A 78 19.65 0.10 -2.54
C VAL A 78 20.37 1.42 -2.25
N TYR A 79 19.67 2.40 -1.67
CA TYR A 79 20.21 3.73 -1.47
C TYR A 79 21.12 3.80 -0.24
N PHE A 80 20.77 3.17 0.89
CA PHE A 80 21.68 3.13 2.03
C PHE A 80 22.85 2.18 1.78
N GLY A 81 22.63 1.10 1.02
CA GLY A 81 23.68 0.18 0.58
C GLY A 81 24.73 0.87 -0.31
N SER A 82 24.32 1.70 -1.27
CA SER A 82 25.24 2.33 -2.23
C SER A 82 26.19 3.36 -1.61
N VAL A 83 25.79 4.03 -0.52
CA VAL A 83 26.62 5.00 0.21
C VAL A 83 27.10 4.51 1.58
N GLY A 84 26.90 3.22 1.90
CA GLY A 84 27.43 2.59 3.12
C GLY A 84 26.82 3.08 4.43
N ILE A 85 25.57 3.54 4.41
CA ILE A 85 24.87 4.03 5.62
C ILE A 85 24.56 2.85 6.55
N LYS A 86 25.11 2.90 7.76
CA LYS A 86 24.89 1.87 8.80
C LYS A 86 23.78 2.22 9.80
N GLN A 87 23.40 3.49 9.89
CA GLN A 87 22.39 3.97 10.84
C GLN A 87 21.02 4.10 10.19
N THR A 88 20.26 3.00 10.15
CA THR A 88 18.93 2.95 9.52
C THR A 88 17.77 3.00 10.51
N ARG A 89 18.07 3.05 11.82
CA ARG A 89 17.10 2.83 12.91
C ARG A 89 15.84 3.71 12.83
N HIS A 90 15.98 4.96 12.39
CA HIS A 90 14.86 5.89 12.27
C HIS A 90 14.31 5.99 10.84
N ALA A 91 15.13 5.69 9.84
CA ALA A 91 14.76 5.86 8.45
C ALA A 91 13.68 4.87 8.02
N ILE A 92 13.79 3.60 8.44
CA ILE A 92 12.80 2.58 8.10
C ILE A 92 11.44 2.88 8.74
N PRO A 93 11.33 3.15 10.07
CA PRO A 93 10.05 3.54 10.67
C PRO A 93 9.47 4.82 10.06
N ALA A 94 10.30 5.83 9.77
CA ALA A 94 9.82 7.06 9.15
C ALA A 94 9.25 6.82 7.73
N GLY A 95 9.93 6.01 6.91
CA GLY A 95 9.44 5.63 5.59
C GLY A 95 8.15 4.83 5.64
N LEU A 96 8.05 3.85 6.56
CA LEU A 96 6.82 3.07 6.74
C LEU A 96 5.65 3.92 7.22
N LEU A 97 5.90 4.90 8.10
CA LEU A 97 4.88 5.87 8.50
C LEU A 97 4.45 6.75 7.33
N ALA A 98 5.39 7.20 6.49
CA ALA A 98 5.08 7.96 5.29
C ALA A 98 4.23 7.13 4.30
N ASP A 99 4.57 5.86 4.07
CA ASP A 99 3.78 4.95 3.24
C ASP A 99 2.38 4.73 3.82
N ALA A 100 2.27 4.51 5.14
CA ALA A 100 0.98 4.33 5.80
C ALA A 100 0.09 5.59 5.67
N VAL A 101 0.66 6.78 5.87
CA VAL A 101 -0.04 8.04 5.66
C VAL A 101 -0.45 8.21 4.20
N GLY A 102 0.42 7.88 3.25
CA GLY A 102 0.10 7.92 1.82
C GLY A 102 -1.06 6.99 1.44
N VAL A 103 -1.11 5.79 2.03
CA VAL A 103 -2.24 4.86 1.86
C VAL A 103 -3.54 5.45 2.41
N ILE A 104 -3.52 5.97 3.64
CA ILE A 104 -4.71 6.56 4.27
C ILE A 104 -5.18 7.79 3.49
N ALA A 105 -4.25 8.68 3.13
CA ALA A 105 -4.53 9.88 2.35
C ALA A 105 -5.13 9.54 0.99
N SER A 106 -4.64 8.51 0.30
CA SER A 106 -5.21 8.06 -0.97
C SER A 106 -6.69 7.70 -0.82
N ILE A 107 -7.06 6.99 0.25
CA ILE A 107 -8.46 6.58 0.49
C ILE A 107 -9.32 7.80 0.80
N VAL A 108 -8.85 8.68 1.70
CA VAL A 108 -9.61 9.86 2.13
C VAL A 108 -9.79 10.83 0.96
N ILE A 109 -8.74 11.12 0.20
CA ILE A 109 -8.78 12.08 -0.90
C ILE A 109 -9.61 11.54 -2.06
N CYS A 110 -9.41 10.28 -2.48
CA CYS A 110 -10.23 9.71 -3.55
C CYS A 110 -11.72 9.77 -3.20
N ARG A 111 -12.11 9.56 -1.95
CA ARG A 111 -13.51 9.67 -1.53
C ARG A 111 -14.03 11.10 -1.40
N ALA A 112 -13.15 12.04 -1.09
CA ALA A 112 -13.54 13.44 -0.97
C ALA A 112 -13.73 14.10 -2.34
N VAL A 113 -13.03 13.60 -3.37
CA VAL A 113 -12.98 14.21 -4.71
C VAL A 113 -13.83 13.46 -5.74
N LEU A 114 -14.03 12.15 -5.60
CA LEU A 114 -14.75 11.28 -6.55
C LEU A 114 -16.05 10.74 -5.92
#